data_AF-A0A398CMM9-F1
#
_entry.id   AF-A0A398CMM9-F1
#
_cell.length_a   1.000
_cell.length_b   1.000
_cell.length_c   1.000
_cell.angle_alpha   90.00
_cell.angle_beta   90.00
_cell.angle_gamma   90.00
#
_symmetry.space_group_name_H-M   'P 1'
#
loop_
_entity.id
_entity.type
_entity.pdbx_description
1 polymer ?
#
loop_
_entity_poly.entity_id
_entity_poly.type
_entity_poly.pdbx_seq_one_letter_code
_entity_poly.pdbx_strand_id
1 'polypeptide(L)' 'MRMSRTVNVALREKKRQQIIDAASSLFSTRGFFATTVSEIAKEAGMSHAAVFTYFSSKEELLDAIIQGP' A
#
# COMPACT_ATOMS: atom_id res chain seq x y z
N MET A 1 -26.93 -1.36 17.63
CA MET A 1 -25.51 -1.77 17.53
C MET A 1 -24.89 -1.12 16.29
N ARG A 2 -24.21 0.04 16.44
CA ARG A 2 -23.55 0.74 15.31
C ARG A 2 -22.14 0.14 15.08
N MET A 3 -22.04 -1.06 14.51
CA MET A 3 -20.75 -1.67 14.17
C MET A 3 -20.25 -1.35 12.75
N SER A 4 -21.06 -0.67 11.93
CA SER A 4 -20.83 -0.61 10.48
C SER A 4 -19.79 0.43 10.03
N ARG A 5 -19.54 1.51 10.79
CA ARG A 5 -18.55 2.55 10.40
C ARG A 5 -17.12 2.21 10.81
N THR A 6 -16.92 1.72 12.03
CA THR A 6 -15.57 1.51 12.60
C THR A 6 -14.82 0.36 11.93
N VAL A 7 -15.53 -0.73 11.61
CA VAL A 7 -14.93 -1.89 10.94
C VAL A 7 -14.43 -1.52 9.53
N ASN A 8 -15.14 -0.64 8.83
CA ASN A 8 -14.78 -0.23 7.48
C ASN A 8 -13.48 0.59 7.45
N VAL A 9 -13.28 1.46 8.46
CA VAL A 9 -12.05 2.25 8.61
C VAL A 9 -10.86 1.36 8.95
N ALA A 10 -11.01 0.43 9.90
CA ALA A 10 -9.92 -0.47 10.28
C ALA A 10 -9.50 -1.41 9.14
N LEU A 11 -10.46 -1.91 8.36
CA LEU A 11 -10.18 -2.73 7.19
C LEU A 11 -9.45 -1.93 6.10
N ARG A 12 -9.83 -0.66 5.90
CA ARG A 12 -9.17 0.23 4.96
C ARG A 12 -7.73 0.49 5.38
N GLU A 13 -7.48 0.78 6.65
CA GLU A 13 -6.12 1.01 7.15
C GLU A 13 -5.25 -0.24 7.04
N LYS A 14 -5.80 -1.42 7.34
CA LYS A 14 -5.09 -2.69 7.16
C LYS A 14 -4.65 -2.91 5.71
N LYS A 15 -5.53 -2.61 4.75
CA LYS A 15 -5.19 -2.70 3.32
C LYS A 15 -4.13 -1.66 2.93
N ARG A 16 -4.22 -0.45 3.46
CA ARG A 16 -3.21 0.60 3.24
C ARG A 16 -1.84 0.13 3.73
N GLN A 17 -1.77 -0.40 4.95
CA GLN A 17 -0.53 -0.93 5.53
C GLN A 17 0.04 -2.10 4.74
N GLN A 18 -0.81 -3.01 4.27
CA GLN A 18 -0.38 -4.14 3.43
C GLN A 18 0.32 -3.70 2.14
N ILE A 19 -0.11 -2.59 1.53
CA ILE A 19 0.55 -2.02 0.35
C ILE A 19 1.90 -1.39 0.74
N ILE A 20 1.95 -0.67 1.86
CA ILE A 20 3.18 -0.04 2.38
C ILE A 20 4.24 -1.10 2.68
N ASP A 21 3.86 -2.19 3.33
CA ASP A 21 4.78 -3.29 3.69
C ASP A 21 5.37 -3.96 2.43
N ALA A 22 4.52 -4.23 1.44
CA ALA A 22 4.94 -4.78 0.15
C ALA A 22 5.89 -3.84 -0.61
N ALA A 23 5.54 -2.54 -0.67
CA ALA A 23 6.38 -1.53 -1.30
C ALA A 23 7.73 -1.38 -0.59
N SER A 24 7.74 -1.35 0.75
CA SER A 24 8.96 -1.28 1.56
C SER A 24 9.89 -2.47 1.31
N SER A 25 9.34 -3.68 1.25
CA SER A 25 10.09 -4.90 0.91
C SER A 25 10.72 -4.83 -0.48
N LEU A 26 9.96 -4.43 -1.50
CA LEU A 26 10.47 -4.34 -2.87
C LEU A 26 11.47 -3.19 -3.04
N PHE A 27 11.22 -2.03 -2.45
CA PHE A 27 12.13 -0.89 -2.51
C PHE A 27 13.46 -1.19 -1.81
N SER A 28 13.44 -1.88 -0.66
CA SER A 28 14.67 -2.25 0.05
C SER A 28 15.48 -3.33 -0.66
N THR A 29 14.84 -4.22 -1.42
CA THR A 29 15.51 -5.34 -2.11
C THR A 29 15.96 -5.01 -3.53
N ARG A 30 15.19 -4.21 -4.27
CA ARG A 30 15.42 -3.91 -5.69
C ARG A 30 15.71 -2.44 -5.98
N GLY A 31 15.43 -1.56 -5.03
CA GLY A 31 15.45 -0.12 -5.23
C GLY A 31 14.14 0.44 -5.80
N PHE A 32 13.93 1.73 -5.56
CA PHE A 32 12.71 2.46 -5.96
C PHE A 32 12.50 2.45 -7.48
N PHE A 33 13.53 2.77 -8.27
CA PHE A 33 13.38 2.91 -9.72
C PHE A 33 13.10 1.59 -10.44
N ALA A 34 13.64 0.47 -9.93
CA ALA A 34 13.44 -0.86 -10.51
C ALA A 34 12.10 -1.51 -10.13
N THR A 35 11.35 -0.91 -9.21
CA THR A 35 10.08 -1.44 -8.72
C THR A 35 8.90 -0.74 -9.39
N THR A 36 7.91 -1.50 -9.82
CA THR A 36 6.65 -1.00 -10.40
C THR A 36 5.46 -1.15 -9.44
N VAL A 37 4.44 -0.31 -9.60
CA VAL A 37 3.18 -0.41 -8.82
C VAL A 37 2.47 -1.75 -9.07
N SER A 38 2.62 -2.33 -10.26
CA SER A 38 2.08 -3.67 -10.58
C SER A 38 2.76 -4.78 -9.79
N GLU A 39 4.08 -4.73 -9.59
CA GLU A 39 4.79 -5.69 -8.74
C GLU A 39 4.40 -5.52 -7.27
N ILE A 40 4.25 -4.28 -6.80
CA ILE A 40 3.78 -3.98 -5.45
C ILE A 40 2.37 -4.55 -5.23
N ALA A 41 1.47 -4.36 -6.19
CA ALA A 41 0.12 -4.93 -6.11
C ALA A 41 0.15 -6.46 -6.01
N LYS A 42 1.00 -7.11 -6.83
CA LYS A 42 1.19 -8.56 -6.80
C LYS A 42 1.71 -9.04 -5.45
N GLU A 43 2.75 -8.39 -4.92
CA GLU A 43 3.36 -8.71 -3.62
C GLU A 43 2.36 -8.49 -2.47
N ALA A 44 1.57 -7.42 -2.53
CA ALA A 44 0.51 -7.13 -1.58
C ALA A 44 -0.71 -8.08 -1.73
N GLY A 45 -0.77 -8.96 -2.75
CA GLY A 45 -1.96 -9.78 -3.02
C GLY A 45 -3.19 -8.96 -3.40
N MET A 46 -3.00 -7.81 -4.03
CA MET A 46 -4.04 -6.86 -4.41
C MET A 46 -4.06 -6.66 -5.94
N SER A 47 -5.20 -6.18 -6.45
CA SER A 47 -5.26 -5.74 -7.85
C SER A 47 -4.57 -4.39 -8.01
N HIS A 48 -4.05 -4.12 -9.20
CA HIS A 48 -3.46 -2.82 -9.55
C HIS A 48 -4.44 -1.67 -9.28
N ALA A 49 -5.70 -1.83 -9.71
CA ALA A 49 -6.76 -0.85 -9.45
C ALA A 49 -7.01 -0.63 -7.95
N ALA A 50 -6.93 -1.68 -7.13
CA ALA A 50 -7.11 -1.56 -5.69
C ALA A 50 -5.99 -0.71 -5.07
N VAL A 51 -4.72 -0.88 -5.49
CA VAL A 51 -3.61 -0.05 -5.01
C VAL A 51 -3.84 1.44 -5.33
N PHE A 52 -4.33 1.75 -6.53
CA PHE A 52 -4.66 3.12 -6.92
C PHE A 52 -5.82 3.76 -6.14
N THR A 53 -6.59 2.99 -5.36
CA THR A 53 -7.58 3.57 -4.43
C THR A 53 -6.96 4.10 -3.12
N TYR A 54 -5.69 3.74 -2.85
CA TYR A 54 -4.95 4.17 -1.66
C TYR A 54 -3.80 5.11 -2.00
N PHE A 55 -3.11 4.86 -3.12
CA PHE A 55 -1.93 5.62 -3.53
C PHE A 55 -2.01 5.95 -5.01
N SER A 56 -1.89 7.22 -5.34
CA SER A 56 -1.98 7.76 -6.70
C SER A 56 -0.69 7.55 -7.48
N SER A 57 0.45 7.37 -6.78
CA SER A 57 1.75 7.19 -7.42
C SER A 57 2.73 6.35 -6.59
N LYS A 58 3.86 6.00 -7.21
CA LYS A 58 4.95 5.29 -6.54
C LYS A 58 5.68 6.20 -5.54
N GLU A 59 5.74 7.49 -5.84
CA GLU A 59 6.30 8.53 -4.97
C GLU A 59 5.48 8.66 -3.69
N GLU A 60 4.13 8.64 -3.78
CA GLU A 60 3.27 8.70 -2.60
C GLU A 60 3.47 7.49 -1.67
N LEU A 61 3.77 6.31 -2.23
CA LEU A 61 4.15 5.13 -1.46
C LEU A 61 5.49 5.33 -0.74
N LEU A 62 6.47 5.92 -1.43
CA LEU A 62 7.77 6.21 -0.83
C LEU A 62 7.61 7.24 0.32
N ASP A 63 6.83 8.29 0.10
CA ASP A 63 6.54 9.30 1.12
C ASP A 63 5.86 8.67 2.34
N ALA A 64 4.88 7.78 2.14
CA ALA A 64 4.21 7.06 3.22
C ALA A 64 5.16 6.14 4.01
N ILE A 65 6.15 5.52 3.34
CA ILE A 65 7.17 4.71 4.01
C ILE A 65 8.11 5.61 4.84
N ILE A 66 8.53 6.76 4.31
CA ILE A 66 9.47 7.68 4.97
C ILE A 66 8.84 8.37 6.17
N GLN A 67 7.57 8.77 6.07
CA GLN A 67 6.85 9.41 7.18
C GLN A 67 6.62 8.46 8.37
N GLY A 68 6.69 7.14 8.12
CA GLY A 68 6.36 6.12 9.10
C GLY A 68 4.85 6.01 9.34
N PRO A 69 4.37 4.85 9.82
CA PRO A 69 2.99 4.70 10.28
C PRO A 69 2.72 5.49 11.57
#